data_AF-A0A183HIE1-F1
#
_entry.id   AF-A0A183HIE1-F1
#
_cell.length_a   1.000
_cell.length_b   1.000
_cell.length_c   1.000
_cell.angle_alpha   90.00
_cell.angle_beta   90.00
_cell.angle_gamma   90.00
#
_symmetry.space_group_name_H-M   'P 1'
#
loop_
_entity.id
_entity.type
_entity.pdbx_description
1 polymer ?
#
loop_
_entity_poly.entity_id
_entity_poly.type
_entity_poly.pdbx_seq_one_letter_code
_entity_poly.pdbx_strand_id
1 'polypeptide(L)'
;EEQLEKERQQRAHEKRLKEQQKKQLSEARRKLRKTAESKNYWDADVSSKLSCLEVIEHICLRFDAVRLNEITAKLELVNSFAEAMDTLNVQIHKEVPESVETKDGISESATDNISRWSADEIMLLVKATTLYPIGTIKRWLEIANYVNEHRENKNAKKKTEKDVLIQVKTLNSLNNAQDQKKVKDILINPAKGSELEWKAEEQKLLERALKEFPSSDPDRWENIANFVGRSRKDCIRRLVNYFPCCYKSCSTT
;
A
#
# COMPACT_ATOMS: atom_id res chain seq x y z
N GLU A 1 -7.21 43.23 11.34
CA GLU A 1 -8.04 42.85 10.17
C GLU A 1 -7.19 42.66 8.91
N GLU A 2 -6.38 43.65 8.53
CA GLU A 2 -5.52 43.59 7.32
C GLU A 2 -4.52 42.40 7.31
N GLN A 3 -3.92 42.05 8.45
CA GLN A 3 -2.96 40.95 8.56
C GLN A 3 -3.62 39.57 8.40
N LEU A 4 -4.87 39.43 8.87
CA LEU A 4 -5.67 38.20 8.72
C LEU A 4 -6.07 37.98 7.25
N GLU A 5 -6.41 39.07 6.55
CA GLU A 5 -6.75 39.02 5.12
C GLU A 5 -5.53 38.67 4.25
N LYS A 6 -4.34 39.23 4.56
CA LYS A 6 -3.08 38.84 3.90
C LYS A 6 -2.74 37.36 4.11
N GLU A 7 -2.90 36.84 5.33
CA GLU A 7 -2.67 35.42 5.61
C GLU A 7 -3.66 34.52 4.85
N ARG A 8 -4.93 34.93 4.76
CA ARG A 8 -5.96 34.22 3.99
C ARG A 8 -5.62 34.18 2.50
N GLN A 9 -5.15 35.29 1.93
CA GLN A 9 -4.72 35.39 0.54
C GLN A 9 -3.48 34.51 0.26
N GLN A 10 -2.49 34.51 1.15
CA GLN A 10 -1.31 33.64 1.04
C GLN A 10 -1.68 32.16 1.10
N ARG A 11 -2.55 31.76 2.05
CA ARG A 11 -3.02 30.38 2.17
C ARG A 11 -3.83 29.94 0.94
N ALA A 12 -4.64 30.83 0.38
CA ALA A 12 -5.36 30.58 -0.86
C ALA A 12 -4.42 30.41 -2.05
N HIS A 13 -3.38 31.25 -2.15
CA HIS A 13 -2.35 31.17 -3.19
C HIS A 13 -1.54 29.87 -3.09
N GLU A 14 -1.06 29.50 -1.90
CA GLU A 14 -0.34 28.25 -1.67
C GLU A 14 -1.18 27.01 -1.99
N LYS A 15 -2.47 27.03 -1.62
CA LYS A 15 -3.42 25.96 -1.98
C LYS A 15 -3.56 25.82 -3.49
N ARG A 16 -3.73 26.94 -4.21
CA ARG A 16 -3.82 26.95 -5.68
C ARG A 16 -2.57 26.38 -6.33
N LEU A 17 -1.38 26.75 -5.84
CA LEU A 17 -0.12 26.25 -6.37
C LEU A 17 0.04 24.73 -6.17
N LYS A 18 -0.28 24.22 -4.98
CA LYS A 18 -0.27 22.78 -4.69
C LYS A 18 -1.26 21.99 -5.54
N GLU A 19 -2.45 22.55 -5.76
CA GLU A 19 -3.47 21.94 -6.61
C GLU A 19 -3.03 21.91 -8.08
N GLN A 20 -2.40 22.98 -8.56
CA GLN A 20 -1.80 23.04 -9.89
C GLN A 20 -0.67 22.01 -10.06
N GLN A 21 0.23 21.88 -9.08
CA GLN A 21 1.31 20.88 -9.11
C GLN A 21 0.76 19.45 -9.16
N LYS A 22 -0.26 19.13 -8.33
CA LYS A 22 -0.92 17.81 -8.35
C LYS A 22 -1.59 17.52 -9.70
N LYS A 23 -2.25 18.54 -10.28
CA LYS A 23 -2.88 18.44 -11.59
C LYS A 23 -1.84 18.17 -12.68
N GLN A 24 -0.74 18.93 -12.71
CA GLN A 24 0.35 18.73 -13.65
C GLN A 24 0.97 17.33 -13.55
N LEU A 25 1.20 16.84 -12.32
CA LEU A 25 1.72 15.48 -12.12
C LEU A 25 0.74 14.40 -12.59
N SER A 26 -0.55 14.56 -12.28
CA SER A 26 -1.59 13.64 -12.74
C SER A 26 -1.71 13.63 -14.27
N GLU A 27 -1.62 14.79 -14.91
CA GLU A 27 -1.68 14.94 -16.36
C GLU A 27 -0.44 14.32 -17.03
N ALA A 28 0.76 14.56 -16.50
CA ALA A 28 1.99 13.97 -17.01
C ALA A 28 1.97 12.43 -16.93
N ARG A 29 1.56 11.86 -15.78
CA ARG A 29 1.38 10.40 -15.63
C ARG A 29 0.36 9.83 -16.62
N ARG A 30 -0.77 10.53 -16.80
CA ARG A 30 -1.79 10.11 -17.77
C ARG A 30 -1.24 10.16 -19.20
N LYS A 31 -0.47 11.20 -19.53
CA LYS A 31 0.12 11.38 -20.85
C LYS A 31 1.08 10.24 -21.17
N LEU A 32 2.01 9.92 -20.26
CA LEU A 32 2.97 8.82 -20.43
C LEU A 32 2.27 7.50 -20.74
N ARG A 33 1.25 7.13 -19.95
CA ARG A 33 0.46 5.90 -20.17
C ARG A 33 -0.24 5.87 -21.52
N LYS A 34 -0.86 6.99 -21.91
CA LYS A 34 -1.56 7.11 -23.19
C LYS A 34 -0.63 7.04 -24.39
N THR A 35 0.54 7.67 -24.30
CA THR A 35 1.52 7.73 -25.40
C THR A 35 1.93 6.36 -25.87
N ALA A 36 2.09 5.42 -24.94
CA ALA A 36 2.51 4.11 -25.36
C ALA A 36 1.33 3.15 -25.56
N GLU A 37 0.13 3.47 -25.04
CA GLU A 37 -1.11 2.75 -25.39
C GLU A 37 -1.45 3.01 -26.86
N SER A 38 -1.28 4.25 -27.32
CA SER A 38 -1.47 4.63 -28.72
C SER A 38 -0.46 3.97 -29.67
N LYS A 39 0.73 3.61 -29.17
CA LYS A 39 1.73 2.83 -29.89
C LYS A 39 1.54 1.31 -29.71
N ASN A 40 0.42 0.88 -29.12
CA ASN A 40 0.10 -0.52 -28.80
C ASN A 40 1.19 -1.22 -27.96
N TYR A 41 1.92 -0.43 -27.15
CA TYR A 41 3.15 -0.78 -26.43
C TYR A 41 4.06 -1.72 -27.24
N TRP A 42 4.16 -1.35 -28.52
CA TRP A 42 5.02 -1.79 -29.62
C TRP A 42 5.02 -3.28 -29.94
N ASP A 43 3.81 -3.80 -30.13
CA ASP A 43 3.46 -5.09 -30.77
C ASP A 43 4.26 -6.31 -30.28
N ALA A 44 4.60 -6.28 -29.00
CA ALA A 44 5.21 -7.39 -28.31
C ALA A 44 4.14 -8.33 -27.73
N ASP A 45 4.55 -9.49 -27.24
CA ASP A 45 3.67 -10.44 -26.58
C ASP A 45 3.12 -9.88 -25.26
N VAL A 46 2.12 -10.57 -24.69
CA VAL A 46 1.44 -10.14 -23.46
C VAL A 46 2.43 -9.96 -22.30
N SER A 47 3.47 -10.78 -22.20
CA SER A 47 4.48 -10.68 -21.14
C SER A 47 5.32 -9.41 -21.29
N SER A 48 5.76 -9.11 -22.50
CA SER A 48 6.54 -7.91 -22.80
C SER A 48 5.75 -6.62 -22.57
N LYS A 49 4.45 -6.61 -22.89
CA LYS A 49 3.55 -5.49 -22.57
C LYS A 49 3.42 -5.28 -21.05
N LEU A 50 3.28 -6.37 -20.29
CA LEU A 50 3.23 -6.30 -18.82
C LEU A 50 4.51 -5.71 -18.23
N SER A 51 5.68 -6.17 -18.68
CA SER A 51 6.97 -5.63 -18.22
C SER A 51 7.11 -4.13 -18.51
N CYS A 52 6.68 -3.68 -19.69
CA CYS A 52 6.70 -2.25 -20.02
C CYS A 52 5.79 -1.42 -19.11
N LEU A 53 4.59 -1.95 -18.80
CA LEU A 53 3.66 -1.28 -17.87
C LEU A 53 4.24 -1.18 -16.46
N GLU A 54 4.89 -2.22 -15.95
CA GLU A 54 5.54 -2.20 -14.63
C GLU A 54 6.62 -1.12 -14.55
N VAL A 55 7.46 -1.01 -15.58
CA VAL A 55 8.51 0.01 -15.69
C VAL A 55 7.89 1.42 -15.73
N ILE A 56 6.79 1.61 -16.45
CA ILE A 56 6.09 2.89 -16.52
C ILE A 56 5.46 3.27 -15.19
N GLU A 57 4.87 2.32 -14.46
CA GLU A 57 4.34 2.60 -13.13
C GLU A 57 5.46 2.96 -12.16
N HIS A 58 6.60 2.26 -12.22
CA HIS A 58 7.77 2.60 -11.41
C HIS A 58 8.27 4.03 -11.70
N ILE A 59 8.35 4.42 -12.98
CA ILE A 59 8.70 5.78 -13.40
C ILE A 59 7.66 6.81 -12.91
N CYS A 60 6.36 6.50 -13.03
CA CYS A 60 5.29 7.37 -12.57
C CYS A 60 5.35 7.64 -11.06
N LEU A 61 5.81 6.67 -10.27
CA LEU A 61 5.96 6.79 -8.82
C LEU A 61 7.20 7.60 -8.42
N ARG A 62 8.30 7.49 -9.18
CA ARG A 62 9.60 8.08 -8.82
C ARG A 62 9.79 9.52 -9.31
N PHE A 63 9.24 9.88 -10.48
CA PHE A 63 9.55 11.14 -11.15
C PHE A 63 8.44 12.20 -11.06
N ASP A 64 8.85 13.47 -11.19
CA ASP A 64 7.97 14.64 -11.16
C ASP A 64 7.34 14.95 -12.54
N ALA A 65 6.47 15.95 -12.59
CA ALA A 65 5.75 16.29 -13.81
C ALA A 65 6.67 16.72 -14.95
N VAL A 66 7.77 17.43 -14.66
CA VAL A 66 8.72 17.90 -15.67
C VAL A 66 9.41 16.69 -16.31
N ARG A 67 10.00 15.83 -15.48
CA ARG A 67 10.75 14.68 -15.99
C ARG A 67 9.87 13.67 -16.70
N LEU A 68 8.65 13.44 -16.22
CA LEU A 68 7.67 12.58 -16.90
C LEU A 68 7.32 13.11 -18.30
N ASN A 69 7.18 14.42 -18.47
CA ASN A 69 6.92 15.00 -19.79
C ASN A 69 8.12 14.86 -20.73
N GLU A 70 9.36 15.01 -20.23
CA GLU A 70 10.58 14.76 -21.03
C GLU A 70 10.67 13.30 -21.50
N ILE A 71 10.41 12.34 -20.60
CA ILE A 71 10.37 10.92 -20.94
C ILE A 71 9.28 10.65 -21.98
N THR A 72 8.10 11.23 -21.79
CA THR A 72 6.97 11.09 -22.72
C THR A 72 7.33 11.61 -24.11
N ALA A 73 7.99 12.76 -24.21
CA ALA A 73 8.44 13.34 -25.48
C ALA A 73 9.46 12.44 -26.19
N LYS A 74 10.39 11.82 -25.46
CA LYS A 74 11.31 10.82 -26.04
C LYS A 74 10.56 9.60 -26.54
N LEU A 75 9.61 9.10 -25.75
CA LEU A 75 8.82 7.91 -26.06
C LEU A 75 7.91 8.11 -27.30
N GLU A 76 7.45 9.34 -27.56
CA GLU A 76 6.67 9.70 -28.75
C GLU A 76 7.47 9.48 -30.05
N LEU A 77 8.80 9.69 -30.01
CA LEU A 77 9.72 9.53 -31.15
C LEU A 77 10.10 8.07 -31.43
N VAL A 78 9.95 7.20 -30.42
CA VAL A 78 10.30 5.78 -30.53
C VAL A 78 9.23 5.00 -31.31
N ASN A 79 9.70 4.07 -32.13
CA ASN A 79 8.83 3.22 -32.96
C ASN A 79 9.03 1.71 -32.73
N SER A 80 9.99 1.29 -31.89
CA SER A 80 10.23 -0.12 -31.56
C SER A 80 10.15 -0.39 -30.04
N PHE A 81 9.76 -1.62 -29.66
CA PHE A 81 9.66 -2.02 -28.25
C PHE A 81 11.01 -1.95 -27.53
N ALA A 82 12.09 -2.38 -28.20
CA ALA A 82 13.43 -2.41 -27.63
C ALA A 82 13.93 -1.01 -27.28
N GLU A 83 13.78 -0.04 -28.18
CA GLU A 83 14.15 1.37 -27.93
C GLU A 83 13.29 2.00 -26.82
N ALA A 84 12.01 1.61 -26.74
CA ALA A 84 11.11 2.13 -25.73
C ALA A 84 11.51 1.64 -24.34
N MET A 85 11.76 0.33 -24.22
CA MET A 85 12.25 -0.27 -22.98
C MET A 85 13.63 0.25 -22.59
N ASP A 86 14.54 0.45 -23.54
CA ASP A 86 15.85 1.04 -23.26
C ASP A 86 15.70 2.48 -22.74
N THR A 87 14.89 3.31 -23.40
CA THR A 87 14.61 4.69 -22.97
C THR A 87 14.05 4.74 -21.53
N LEU A 88 13.16 3.81 -21.20
CA LEU A 88 12.54 3.72 -19.87
C LEU A 88 13.52 3.15 -18.82
N ASN A 89 14.28 2.10 -19.14
CA ASN A 89 15.24 1.47 -18.23
C ASN A 89 16.46 2.35 -17.96
N VAL A 90 16.99 3.05 -18.98
CA VAL A 90 18.06 4.05 -18.82
C VAL A 90 17.64 5.11 -17.81
N GLN A 91 16.37 5.49 -17.79
CA GLN A 91 15.87 6.47 -16.84
C GLN A 91 15.83 5.95 -15.39
N ILE A 92 15.73 4.63 -15.20
CA ILE A 92 15.83 3.97 -13.89
C ILE A 92 17.31 3.85 -13.45
N HIS A 93 18.22 3.58 -14.38
CA HIS A 93 19.65 3.37 -14.11
C HIS A 93 20.52 4.63 -14.10
N LYS A 94 20.05 5.77 -14.64
CA LYS A 94 20.75 7.07 -14.57
C LYS A 94 20.93 7.59 -13.12
N GLU A 95 20.44 6.86 -12.12
CA GLU A 95 20.71 7.08 -10.69
C GLU A 95 21.88 6.25 -10.11
N VAL A 96 22.67 5.55 -10.94
CA VAL A 96 24.00 5.08 -10.53
C VAL A 96 25.05 5.92 -11.25
N PRO A 97 25.69 6.90 -10.60
CA PRO A 97 26.85 7.55 -11.18
C PRO A 97 27.96 6.52 -11.34
N GLU A 98 28.39 6.36 -12.59
CA GLU A 98 29.69 5.83 -12.97
C GLU A 98 30.79 6.73 -12.37
N SER A 99 31.14 6.53 -11.11
CA SER A 99 32.46 6.92 -10.55
C SER A 99 32.71 6.17 -9.25
N VAL A 100 33.60 5.18 -9.32
CA VAL A 100 34.40 4.76 -8.17
C VAL A 100 35.30 5.94 -7.82
N GLU A 101 35.15 6.55 -6.64
CA GLU A 101 36.23 6.99 -5.74
C GLU A 101 35.70 7.80 -4.54
N THR A 102 36.37 7.59 -3.41
CA THR A 102 36.07 8.00 -2.04
C THR A 102 36.11 9.51 -1.77
N LYS A 103 35.12 10.05 -1.04
CA LYS A 103 35.26 10.83 0.24
C LYS A 103 34.06 11.76 0.50
N ASP A 104 33.84 11.99 1.81
CA ASP A 104 32.84 12.82 2.48
C ASP A 104 32.37 14.11 1.79
N GLY A 105 31.09 14.44 1.97
CA GLY A 105 30.60 15.82 1.80
C GLY A 105 29.15 15.94 1.33
N ILE A 106 28.27 16.38 2.22
CA ILE A 106 26.84 16.67 2.03
C ILE A 106 26.60 17.78 0.99
N SER A 107 25.61 17.62 0.09
CA SER A 107 24.62 18.66 -0.22
C SER A 107 23.39 18.10 -0.95
N GLU A 108 22.23 18.51 -0.42
CA GLU A 108 20.85 18.15 -0.73
C GLU A 108 20.28 18.75 -2.04
N SER A 109 19.13 18.19 -2.42
CA SER A 109 17.96 18.76 -3.14
C SER A 109 17.66 18.02 -4.46
N ALA A 110 16.51 17.40 -4.72
CA ALA A 110 15.16 17.58 -4.18
C ALA A 110 14.31 16.30 -4.27
N THR A 111 14.09 15.61 -3.15
CA THR A 111 12.97 14.64 -2.95
C THR A 111 12.38 14.75 -1.53
N ASP A 112 12.43 15.94 -0.94
CA ASP A 112 12.02 16.23 0.45
C ASP A 112 10.52 16.43 0.66
N ASN A 113 9.73 15.37 0.46
CA ASN A 113 8.39 15.30 1.08
C ASN A 113 8.05 13.94 1.68
N ILE A 114 9.02 13.03 1.79
CA ILE A 114 8.95 11.91 2.71
C ILE A 114 10.06 12.16 3.72
N SER A 115 9.69 12.55 4.94
CA SER A 115 10.62 12.68 6.05
C SER A 115 11.37 11.35 6.17
N ARG A 116 12.63 11.30 5.75
CA ARG A 116 13.41 10.06 5.73
C ARG A 116 13.54 9.58 7.17
N TRP A 117 12.92 8.45 7.48
CA TRP A 117 12.97 7.83 8.80
C TRP A 117 14.19 6.92 8.85
N SER A 118 15.12 7.20 9.77
CA SER A 118 16.22 6.28 10.04
C SER A 118 15.75 5.08 10.86
N ALA A 119 16.55 4.01 10.89
CA ALA A 119 16.19 2.77 11.57
C ALA A 119 15.94 2.99 13.09
N ASP A 120 16.75 3.84 13.73
CA ASP A 120 16.57 4.25 15.13
C ASP A 120 15.23 4.99 15.32
N GLU A 121 14.90 5.95 14.45
CA GLU A 121 13.64 6.69 14.51
C GLU A 121 12.42 5.77 14.34
N ILE A 122 12.50 4.75 13.47
CA ILE A 122 11.43 3.75 13.29
C ILE A 122 11.26 2.92 14.56
N MET A 123 12.34 2.48 15.20
CA MET A 123 12.27 1.72 16.45
C MET A 123 11.68 2.56 17.59
N LEU A 124 12.11 3.82 17.71
CA LEU A 124 11.57 4.75 18.69
C LEU A 124 10.09 5.02 18.47
N LEU A 125 9.66 5.12 17.21
CA LEU A 125 8.24 5.29 16.86
C LEU A 125 7.40 4.09 17.29
N VAL A 126 7.83 2.87 16.97
CA VAL A 126 7.14 1.63 17.38
C VAL A 126 7.04 1.57 18.91
N LYS A 127 8.13 1.84 19.62
CA LYS A 127 8.13 1.90 21.10
C LYS A 127 7.20 2.98 21.65
N ALA A 128 7.22 4.18 21.11
CA ALA A 128 6.35 5.27 21.57
C ALA A 128 4.87 4.94 21.34
N THR A 129 4.52 4.26 20.24
CA THR A 129 3.12 3.87 19.97
C THR A 129 2.55 2.86 20.97
N THR A 130 3.39 2.05 21.62
CA THR A 130 2.97 1.14 22.70
C THR A 130 2.93 1.84 24.06
N LEU A 131 3.84 2.79 24.31
CA LEU A 131 3.89 3.59 25.55
C LEU A 131 2.71 4.56 25.68
N TYR A 132 2.27 5.14 24.57
CA TYR A 132 1.15 6.07 24.53
C TYR A 132 -0.03 5.43 23.79
N PRO A 133 -0.98 4.77 24.49
CA PRO A 133 -2.11 4.09 23.87
C PRO A 133 -3.22 5.06 23.40
N ILE A 134 -4.23 4.51 22.72
CA ILE A 134 -5.37 5.27 22.17
C ILE A 134 -6.19 5.87 23.31
N GLY A 135 -6.35 7.18 23.34
CA GLY A 135 -7.19 7.84 24.35
C GLY A 135 -7.21 9.36 24.30
N THR A 136 -6.14 10.01 23.81
CA THR A 136 -6.06 11.48 23.75
C THR A 136 -5.56 11.98 22.39
N ILE A 137 -6.09 13.13 21.95
CA ILE A 137 -5.67 13.80 20.69
C ILE A 137 -4.18 14.18 20.76
N LYS A 138 -3.69 14.50 21.97
CA LYS A 138 -2.28 14.84 22.24
C LYS A 138 -1.32 13.65 22.09
N ARG A 139 -1.81 12.43 21.90
CA ARG A 139 -0.97 11.23 21.71
C ARG A 139 0.12 11.43 20.65
N TRP A 140 -0.23 11.99 19.50
CA TRP A 140 0.73 12.16 18.40
C TRP A 140 1.81 13.18 18.73
N LEU A 141 1.50 14.17 19.57
CA LEU A 141 2.46 15.14 20.09
C LEU A 141 3.46 14.49 21.03
N GLU A 142 2.96 13.68 21.98
CA GLU A 142 3.82 12.93 22.92
C GLU A 142 4.75 11.95 22.17
N ILE A 143 4.22 11.24 21.18
CA ILE A 143 5.04 10.35 20.35
C ILE A 143 6.10 11.12 19.56
N ALA A 144 5.74 12.28 18.98
CA ALA A 144 6.69 13.12 18.25
C ALA A 144 7.79 13.66 19.17
N ASN A 145 7.44 14.10 20.38
CA ASN A 145 8.40 14.55 21.39
C ASN A 145 9.35 13.41 21.77
N TYR A 146 8.82 12.23 22.08
CA TYR A 146 9.61 11.06 22.42
C TYR A 146 10.64 10.71 21.34
N VAL A 147 10.21 10.62 20.07
CA VAL A 147 11.12 10.31 18.95
C VAL A 147 12.20 11.38 18.78
N ASN A 148 11.85 12.67 18.83
CA ASN A 148 12.83 13.76 18.70
C ASN A 148 13.82 13.83 19.88
N GLU A 149 13.35 13.50 21.08
CA GLU A 149 14.16 13.47 22.30
C GLU A 149 15.10 12.27 22.36
N HIS A 150 14.75 11.14 21.73
CA HIS A 150 15.52 9.90 21.83
C HIS A 150 16.30 9.52 20.57
N ARG A 151 16.04 10.14 19.41
CA ARG A 151 16.80 9.88 18.17
C ARG A 151 18.28 10.20 18.32
N GLU A 152 19.13 9.46 17.60
CA GLU A 152 20.58 9.65 17.65
C GLU A 152 20.99 10.97 17.00
N ASN A 153 20.39 11.30 15.85
CA ASN A 153 20.69 12.53 15.12
C ASN A 153 19.85 13.72 15.62
N LYS A 154 20.39 14.53 16.54
CA LYS A 154 19.72 15.74 17.04
C LYS A 154 19.61 16.87 16.02
N ASN A 155 20.52 16.91 15.05
CA ASN A 155 20.59 17.96 14.03
C ASN A 155 19.58 17.76 12.89
N ALA A 156 19.01 16.57 12.74
CA ALA A 156 17.98 16.29 11.76
C ALA A 156 16.72 17.16 11.97
N LYS A 157 15.91 17.36 10.93
CA LYS A 157 14.62 18.06 11.04
C LYS A 157 13.73 17.38 12.08
N LYS A 158 13.12 18.14 13.00
CA LYS A 158 12.22 17.59 14.02
C LYS A 158 10.98 16.96 13.38
N LYS A 159 10.61 15.76 13.82
CA LYS A 159 9.39 15.08 13.39
C LYS A 159 8.17 15.74 14.04
N THR A 160 7.13 16.00 13.27
CA THR A 160 5.87 16.59 13.74
C THR A 160 4.82 15.50 14.03
N GLU A 161 3.73 15.89 14.70
CA GLU A 161 2.56 15.02 14.90
C GLU A 161 2.05 14.40 13.59
N LYS A 162 2.12 15.17 12.51
CA LYS A 162 1.69 14.74 11.17
C LYS A 162 2.65 13.70 10.59
N ASP A 163 3.95 13.90 10.73
CA ASP A 163 4.97 12.97 10.23
C ASP A 163 4.87 11.62 10.93
N VAL A 164 4.71 11.64 12.26
CA VAL A 164 4.47 10.47 13.10
C VAL A 164 3.19 9.74 12.67
N LEU A 165 2.08 10.46 12.52
CA LEU A 165 0.80 9.88 12.11
C LEU A 165 0.88 9.22 10.72
N ILE A 166 1.51 9.90 9.76
CA ILE A 166 1.71 9.36 8.40
C ILE A 166 2.59 8.13 8.48
N GLN A 167 3.70 8.18 9.22
CA GLN A 167 4.62 7.05 9.32
C GLN A 167 3.98 5.83 9.99
N VAL A 168 3.23 6.01 11.07
CA VAL A 168 2.49 4.91 11.72
C VAL A 168 1.49 4.27 10.75
N LYS A 169 0.77 5.09 9.98
CA LYS A 169 -0.14 4.57 8.93
C LYS A 169 0.62 3.82 7.84
N THR A 170 1.76 4.33 7.40
CA THR A 170 2.61 3.68 6.41
C THR A 170 3.13 2.34 6.94
N LEU A 171 3.69 2.31 8.15
CA LEU A 171 4.16 1.07 8.80
C LEU A 171 3.01 0.06 8.94
N ASN A 172 1.85 0.48 9.41
CA ASN A 172 0.68 -0.39 9.50
C ASN A 172 0.15 -0.86 8.13
N SER A 173 0.34 -0.07 7.07
CA SER A 173 -0.03 -0.45 5.70
C SER A 173 0.96 -1.43 5.08
N LEU A 174 2.24 -1.31 5.42
CA LEU A 174 3.29 -2.23 4.98
C LEU A 174 3.23 -3.56 5.76
N ASN A 175 2.76 -3.53 7.01
CA ASN A 175 2.75 -4.69 7.89
C ASN A 175 1.60 -5.68 7.63
N ASN A 176 0.54 -5.31 6.88
CA ASN A 176 -0.41 -6.28 6.29
C ASN A 176 -1.51 -5.60 5.45
N ALA A 177 -1.62 -5.97 4.17
CA ALA A 177 -2.79 -5.70 3.34
C ALA A 177 -4.05 -6.53 3.75
N GLN A 178 -3.96 -7.35 4.81
CA GLN A 178 -5.08 -8.19 5.28
C GLN A 178 -5.78 -7.70 6.57
N ASP A 179 -5.22 -6.77 7.34
CA ASP A 179 -5.71 -6.50 8.71
C ASP A 179 -6.50 -5.20 8.89
N GLN A 180 -6.51 -4.27 7.92
CA GLN A 180 -7.20 -2.98 8.09
C GLN A 180 -8.73 -3.07 8.03
N LYS A 181 -9.29 -4.10 7.38
CA LYS A 181 -10.75 -4.32 7.34
C LYS A 181 -11.26 -5.04 8.60
N LYS A 182 -10.44 -5.91 9.20
CA LYS A 182 -10.79 -6.70 10.41
C LYS A 182 -10.85 -5.84 11.68
N VAL A 183 -9.96 -4.87 11.84
CA VAL A 183 -9.89 -4.07 13.09
C VAL A 183 -11.08 -3.11 13.25
N LYS A 184 -11.58 -2.52 12.16
CA LYS A 184 -12.72 -1.59 12.21
C LYS A 184 -14.04 -2.28 12.59
N ASP A 185 -14.24 -3.53 12.18
CA ASP A 185 -15.47 -4.28 12.49
C ASP A 185 -15.46 -4.85 13.93
N ILE A 186 -14.28 -5.14 14.50
CA ILE A 186 -14.13 -5.60 15.89
C ILE A 186 -14.37 -4.46 16.89
N LEU A 187 -14.03 -3.22 16.55
CA LEU A 187 -14.18 -2.05 17.42
C LEU A 187 -15.63 -1.55 17.55
N ILE A 188 -16.51 -1.89 16.61
CA ILE A 188 -17.92 -1.44 16.63
C ILE A 188 -18.86 -2.50 17.22
N ASN A 189 -18.48 -3.79 17.23
CA ASN A 189 -19.29 -4.84 17.86
C ASN A 189 -18.43 -6.01 18.38
N PRO A 190 -18.05 -6.01 19.68
CA PRO A 190 -17.11 -6.99 20.24
C PRO A 190 -17.67 -8.43 20.37
N ALA A 191 -18.94 -8.67 20.02
CA ALA A 191 -19.61 -9.97 20.16
C ALA A 191 -19.54 -10.89 18.93
N LYS A 192 -18.94 -10.47 17.81
CA LYS A 192 -18.86 -11.29 16.57
C LYS A 192 -17.43 -11.70 16.15
N GLY A 193 -16.41 -11.25 16.87
CA GLY A 193 -15.00 -11.40 16.46
C GLY A 193 -14.42 -12.81 16.58
N SER A 194 -15.07 -13.72 17.33
CA SER A 194 -14.64 -15.11 17.48
C SER A 194 -15.24 -16.06 16.41
N GLU A 195 -16.14 -15.57 15.54
CA GLU A 195 -16.94 -16.46 14.70
C GLU A 195 -16.39 -16.75 13.29
N LEU A 196 -15.36 -16.02 12.82
CA LEU A 196 -15.05 -15.97 11.38
C LEU A 196 -13.64 -16.40 10.95
N GLU A 197 -12.71 -16.60 11.88
CA GLU A 197 -11.38 -17.12 11.54
C GLU A 197 -11.31 -18.62 11.82
N TRP A 198 -11.37 -19.41 10.74
CA TRP A 198 -11.25 -20.86 10.80
C TRP A 198 -9.86 -21.24 11.30
N LYS A 199 -9.79 -21.75 12.52
CA LYS A 199 -8.55 -22.30 13.06
C LYS A 199 -8.22 -23.61 12.33
N ALA A 200 -6.94 -23.96 12.29
CA ALA A 200 -6.48 -25.21 11.67
C ALA A 200 -7.19 -26.44 12.26
N GLU A 201 -7.51 -26.42 13.56
CA GLU A 201 -8.25 -27.50 14.22
C GLU A 201 -9.72 -27.57 13.77
N GLU A 202 -10.37 -26.44 13.54
CA GLU A 202 -11.74 -26.39 13.03
C GLU A 202 -11.80 -26.92 11.59
N GLN A 203 -10.80 -26.58 10.79
CA GLN A 203 -10.66 -27.09 9.42
C GLN A 203 -10.54 -28.63 9.41
N LYS A 204 -9.72 -29.19 10.30
CA LYS A 204 -9.61 -30.66 10.46
C LYS A 204 -10.93 -31.28 10.91
N LEU A 205 -11.66 -30.63 11.83
CA LEU A 205 -12.97 -31.10 12.27
C LEU A 205 -14.00 -31.09 11.14
N LEU A 206 -14.01 -30.07 10.28
CA LEU A 206 -14.88 -30.01 9.11
C LEU A 206 -14.57 -31.11 8.11
N GLU A 207 -13.29 -31.36 7.82
CA GLU A 207 -12.87 -32.44 6.92
C GLU A 207 -13.23 -33.83 7.48
N ARG A 208 -13.17 -34.01 8.80
CA ARG A 208 -13.61 -35.23 9.48
C ARG A 208 -15.14 -35.38 9.42
N ALA A 209 -15.88 -34.34 9.78
CA ALA A 209 -17.34 -34.34 9.76
C ALA A 209 -17.88 -34.60 8.34
N LEU A 210 -17.23 -34.08 7.30
CA LEU A 210 -17.61 -34.33 5.91
C LEU A 210 -17.44 -35.78 5.47
N LYS A 211 -16.52 -36.53 6.10
CA LYS A 211 -16.34 -37.98 5.88
C LYS A 211 -17.34 -38.80 6.69
N GLU A 212 -17.70 -38.32 7.87
CA GLU A 212 -18.60 -38.98 8.82
C GLU A 212 -20.07 -38.85 8.41
N PHE A 213 -20.46 -37.69 7.86
CA PHE A 213 -21.83 -37.39 7.41
C PHE A 213 -21.89 -37.34 5.86
N PRO A 214 -22.28 -38.44 5.20
CA PRO A 214 -22.37 -38.52 3.73
C PRO A 214 -23.52 -37.68 3.17
N SER A 215 -23.53 -37.49 1.84
CA SER A 215 -24.55 -36.68 1.14
C SER A 215 -25.98 -37.21 1.22
N SER A 216 -26.16 -38.49 1.58
CA SER A 216 -27.46 -39.13 1.74
C SER A 216 -28.18 -38.75 3.04
N ASP A 217 -27.51 -38.07 3.97
CA ASP A 217 -28.10 -37.63 5.24
C ASP A 217 -28.88 -36.30 5.02
N PRO A 218 -30.21 -36.26 5.23
CA PRO A 218 -31.00 -35.05 5.07
C PRO A 218 -30.60 -33.93 6.04
N ASP A 219 -30.07 -34.29 7.21
CA ASP A 219 -29.65 -33.37 8.26
C ASP A 219 -28.13 -33.19 8.30
N ARG A 220 -27.43 -33.64 7.24
CA ARG A 220 -25.96 -33.61 7.11
C ARG A 220 -25.33 -32.31 7.61
N TRP A 221 -25.86 -31.18 7.14
CA TRP A 221 -25.28 -29.88 7.45
C TRP A 221 -25.58 -29.40 8.87
N GLU A 222 -26.65 -29.88 9.49
CA GLU A 222 -26.91 -29.69 10.93
C GLU A 222 -25.92 -30.49 11.76
N ASN A 223 -25.72 -31.76 11.40
CA ASN A 223 -24.77 -32.65 12.06
C ASN A 223 -23.33 -32.13 11.95
N ILE A 224 -22.91 -31.65 10.77
CA ILE A 224 -21.60 -31.02 10.56
C ILE A 224 -21.46 -29.73 11.39
N ALA A 225 -22.48 -28.88 11.41
CA ALA A 225 -22.47 -27.64 12.18
C ALA A 225 -22.28 -27.91 13.68
N ASN A 226 -23.03 -28.89 14.20
CA ASN A 226 -22.93 -29.32 15.59
C ASN A 226 -21.56 -29.94 15.91
N PHE A 227 -21.00 -30.73 14.99
CA PHE A 227 -19.70 -31.39 15.16
C PHE A 227 -18.52 -30.40 15.16
N VAL A 228 -18.58 -29.37 14.30
CA VAL A 228 -17.52 -28.36 14.17
C VAL A 228 -17.69 -27.21 15.17
N GLY A 229 -18.88 -27.05 15.76
CA GLY A 229 -19.19 -25.92 16.65
C GLY A 229 -19.32 -24.60 15.90
N ARG A 230 -19.75 -24.64 14.64
CA ARG A 230 -19.91 -23.49 13.74
C ARG A 230 -21.28 -23.50 13.08
N SER A 231 -21.73 -22.36 12.54
CA SER A 231 -23.03 -22.30 11.87
C SER A 231 -23.04 -23.11 10.58
N ARG A 232 -24.22 -23.66 10.22
CA ARG A 232 -24.44 -24.37 8.95
C ARG A 232 -23.90 -23.59 7.75
N LYS A 233 -24.22 -22.29 7.73
CA LYS A 233 -23.84 -21.36 6.66
C LYS A 233 -22.33 -21.18 6.56
N ASP A 234 -21.61 -21.22 7.67
CA ASP A 234 -20.16 -21.04 7.68
C ASP A 234 -19.41 -22.31 7.29
N CYS A 235 -19.90 -23.49 7.69
CA CYS A 235 -19.39 -24.78 7.21
C CYS A 235 -19.54 -24.90 5.69
N ILE A 236 -20.70 -24.56 5.13
CA ILE A 236 -20.95 -24.59 3.67
C ILE A 236 -20.05 -23.58 2.95
N ARG A 237 -20.01 -22.32 3.41
CA ARG A 237 -19.20 -21.27 2.80
C ARG A 237 -17.71 -21.62 2.82
N ARG A 238 -17.24 -22.22 3.91
CA ARG A 238 -15.85 -22.66 4.04
C ARG A 238 -15.52 -23.76 3.04
N LEU A 239 -16.39 -24.76 2.90
CA LEU A 239 -16.22 -25.82 1.92
C LEU A 239 -16.17 -25.27 0.48
N VAL A 240 -17.12 -24.39 0.11
CA VAL A 240 -17.19 -23.81 -1.23
C VAL A 240 -15.92 -23.02 -1.59
N ASN A 241 -15.37 -22.26 -0.63
CA ASN A 241 -14.18 -21.45 -0.85
C ASN A 241 -12.87 -22.26 -0.85
N TYR A 242 -12.80 -23.39 -0.16
CA TYR A 242 -11.55 -24.16 0.01
C TYR A 242 -11.49 -25.43 -0.83
N PHE A 243 -12.64 -26.00 -1.20
CA PHE A 243 -12.75 -27.19 -2.04
C PHE A 243 -13.78 -26.99 -3.17
N PRO A 244 -13.51 -26.07 -4.13
CA PRO A 244 -14.43 -25.77 -5.21
C PRO A 244 -14.76 -26.98 -6.10
N CYS A 245 -13.85 -27.97 -6.18
CA CYS A 245 -14.07 -29.20 -6.92
C CYS A 245 -14.96 -30.21 -6.18
N CYS A 246 -14.87 -30.31 -4.84
CA CYS A 246 -15.62 -31.30 -4.06
C CYS A 246 -17.09 -30.93 -3.85
N TYR A 247 -17.42 -29.63 -3.84
CA TYR A 247 -18.81 -29.19 -3.67
C TYR A 247 -19.68 -29.50 -4.90
N LYS A 248 -19.14 -29.31 -6.12
CA LYS A 248 -19.87 -29.53 -7.38
C LYS A 248 -20.28 -30.99 -7.60
N SER A 249 -19.55 -31.95 -7.02
CA SER A 249 -19.87 -33.38 -7.07
C SER A 249 -20.99 -33.79 -6.10
N CYS A 250 -21.34 -32.94 -5.13
CA CYS A 250 -22.33 -33.24 -4.09
C CYS A 250 -23.70 -32.59 -4.34
N SER A 251 -23.79 -31.64 -5.27
CA SER A 251 -25.03 -30.92 -5.61
C SER A 251 -25.77 -31.49 -6.82
N THR A 252 -25.25 -32.54 -7.44
CA THR A 252 -25.79 -33.14 -8.68
C THR A 252 -26.13 -34.63 -8.51
N THR A 253 -26.53 -35.05 -7.33
CA THR A 253 -27.14 -36.36 -7.07
C THR A 253 -28.25 -36.20 -6.05
#